data_AF-A0A7Y8HLD7-F1
#
_entry.id   AF-A0A7Y8HLD7-F1
#
_cell.length_a   1.000
_cell.length_b   1.000
_cell.length_c   1.000
_cell.angle_alpha   90.00
_cell.angle_beta   90.00
_cell.angle_gamma   90.00
#
_symmetry.space_group_name_H-M   'P 1'
#
loop_
_entity.id
_entity.type
_entity.pdbx_description
1 polymer ?
#
loop_
_entity_poly.entity_id
_entity_poly.type
_entity_poly.pdbx_seq_one_letter_code
_entity_poly.pdbx_strand_id
1 'polypeptide(L)'
;MKLDKGYCVDLNIIRVEREKSLQFKNVIEQFELIKNLPNIDNLIIDFDDKVKILGDISFEEFEYIKKTALSLKPWRKGPFEIFKIFIDTEWQSFIKFNILKPYMNLTDKVVADVGCNNGYYMFKMLPFSPKKLVGF
;
A
#
# COMPACT_ATOMS: atom_id res chain seq x y z
N MET A 1 34.22 -11.15 -19.70
CA MET A 1 33.12 -10.27 -20.18
C MET A 1 33.04 -9.12 -19.21
N LYS A 2 33.57 -7.94 -19.58
CA LYS A 2 33.55 -6.74 -18.73
C LYS A 2 32.12 -6.22 -18.73
N LEU A 3 31.51 -6.09 -17.56
CA LEU A 3 30.24 -5.37 -17.42
C LEU A 3 30.57 -3.89 -17.68
N ASP A 4 30.21 -3.44 -18.87
CA ASP A 4 30.31 -2.05 -19.29
C ASP A 4 29.59 -1.14 -18.29
N LYS A 5 30.19 0.03 -18.11
CA LYS A 5 29.79 1.12 -17.21
C LYS A 5 28.27 1.22 -17.07
N GLY A 6 27.75 0.66 -15.98
CA GLY A 6 26.34 0.74 -15.65
C GLY A 6 25.94 2.20 -15.51
N TYR A 7 24.93 2.61 -16.28
CA TYR A 7 24.20 3.84 -16.03
C TYR A 7 23.63 3.77 -14.61
N CYS A 8 24.36 4.32 -13.63
CA CYS A 8 23.86 4.49 -12.28
C CYS A 8 22.89 5.67 -12.31
N VAL A 9 21.62 5.41 -12.62
CA VAL A 9 20.59 6.43 -12.53
C VAL A 9 20.39 6.75 -11.05
N ASP A 10 20.63 7.99 -10.67
CA ASP A 10 20.36 8.44 -9.31
C ASP A 10 18.83 8.45 -9.08
N LEU A 11 18.37 7.50 -8.26
CA LEU A 11 16.95 7.36 -7.93
C LEU A 11 16.40 8.61 -7.25
N ASN A 12 17.22 9.44 -6.61
CA ASN A 12 16.76 10.70 -6.02
C ASN A 12 16.33 11.69 -7.10
N ILE A 13 17.04 11.74 -8.24
CA ILE A 13 16.66 12.60 -9.36
C ILE A 13 15.28 12.19 -9.90
N ILE A 14 15.07 10.89 -10.11
CA ILE A 14 13.76 10.36 -10.54
C ILE A 14 12.68 10.67 -9.50
N ARG A 15 12.96 10.51 -8.20
CA ARG A 15 12.00 10.79 -7.12
C ARG A 15 11.58 12.25 -7.11
N VAL A 16 12.55 13.18 -7.13
CA VAL A 16 12.27 14.63 -7.16
C VAL A 16 11.47 15.01 -8.40
N GLU A 17 11.76 14.41 -9.56
CA GLU A 17 10.96 14.64 -10.76
C GLU A 17 9.53 14.13 -10.60
N ARG A 18 9.35 12.91 -10.08
CA ARG A 18 8.03 12.28 -9.89
C ARG A 18 7.19 12.94 -8.81
N GLU A 19 7.80 13.48 -7.76
CA GLU A 19 7.10 14.19 -6.68
C GLU A 19 6.33 15.43 -7.18
N LYS A 20 6.76 16.03 -8.31
CA LYS A 20 6.01 17.11 -8.97
C LYS A 20 4.59 16.68 -9.36
N SER A 21 4.36 15.39 -9.62
CA SER A 21 3.03 14.87 -9.97
C SER A 21 2.01 14.96 -8.83
N LEU A 22 2.47 15.06 -7.58
CA LEU A 22 1.60 15.25 -6.41
C LEU A 22 0.89 16.62 -6.44
N GLN A 23 1.42 17.58 -7.21
CA GLN A 23 0.84 18.92 -7.38
C GLN A 23 -0.07 19.03 -8.61
N PHE A 24 -0.29 17.94 -9.36
CA PHE A 24 -1.16 17.98 -10.52
C PHE A 24 -2.63 18.11 -10.09
N LYS A 25 -3.43 18.85 -10.87
CA LYS A 25 -4.83 19.16 -10.53
C LYS A 25 -5.69 17.92 -10.26
N ASN A 26 -5.40 16.80 -10.92
CA ASN A 26 -6.13 15.55 -10.77
C ASN A 26 -5.67 14.68 -9.59
N VAL A 27 -4.68 15.14 -8.81
CA VAL A 27 -4.06 14.40 -7.68
C VAL A 27 -4.04 15.22 -6.40
N ILE A 28 -3.88 16.55 -6.51
CA ILE A 28 -3.60 17.43 -5.39
C ILE A 28 -4.66 17.37 -4.29
N GLU A 29 -5.94 17.24 -4.64
CA GLU A 29 -7.03 17.14 -3.66
C GLU A 29 -6.92 15.86 -2.82
N GLN A 30 -6.68 14.71 -3.47
CA GLN A 30 -6.48 13.44 -2.77
C GLN A 30 -5.19 13.44 -1.95
N PHE A 31 -4.13 14.06 -2.47
CA PHE A 31 -2.86 14.15 -1.77
C PHE A 31 -2.97 14.97 -0.48
N GLU A 32 -3.66 16.11 -0.51
CA GLU A 32 -3.90 16.92 0.69
C GLU A 32 -4.78 16.18 1.72
N LEU A 33 -5.75 15.37 1.28
CA LEU A 33 -6.52 14.50 2.17
C LEU A 33 -5.64 13.45 2.86
N ILE A 34 -4.72 12.82 2.13
CA ILE A 34 -3.77 11.84 2.70
C ILE A 34 -2.82 12.53 3.69
N LYS A 35 -2.27 13.67 3.32
CA LYS A 35 -1.29 14.41 4.12
C LYS A 35 -1.83 14.87 5.48
N ASN A 36 -3.14 15.12 5.54
CA ASN A 36 -3.84 15.57 6.75
C ASN A 36 -4.56 14.42 7.47
N LEU A 37 -4.28 13.15 7.15
CA LEU A 37 -4.76 12.02 7.95
C LEU A 37 -4.25 12.13 9.39
N PRO A 38 -5.08 11.77 10.39
CA PRO A 38 -4.66 11.80 11.78
C PRO A 38 -3.55 10.77 12.05
N ASN A 39 -2.64 11.10 12.95
CA ASN A 39 -1.72 10.12 13.54
C ASN A 39 -2.45 9.38 14.65
N ILE A 40 -2.53 8.05 14.53
CA ILE A 40 -3.27 7.21 15.46
C ILE A 40 -2.29 6.24 16.11
N ASP A 41 -2.24 6.26 17.42
CA ASP A 41 -1.39 5.39 18.23
C ASP A 41 -2.08 4.04 18.51
N ASN A 42 -1.30 3.05 18.97
CA ASN A 42 -1.81 1.76 19.46
C ASN A 42 -2.67 0.97 18.44
N LEU A 43 -2.27 0.99 17.17
CA LEU A 43 -2.95 0.24 16.13
C LEU A 43 -2.69 -1.27 16.24
N ILE A 44 -3.74 -2.05 16.01
CA ILE A 44 -3.66 -3.50 15.80
C ILE A 44 -3.83 -3.74 14.30
N ILE A 45 -2.87 -4.44 13.69
CA ILE A 45 -2.86 -4.72 12.25
C ILE A 45 -2.91 -6.23 12.04
N ASP A 46 -3.81 -6.67 11.17
CA ASP A 46 -3.95 -8.07 10.75
C ASP A 46 -3.85 -8.18 9.23
N PHE A 47 -3.24 -9.27 8.76
CA PHE A 47 -2.93 -9.52 7.34
C PHE A 47 -3.48 -10.86 6.86
N ASP A 48 -4.56 -11.35 7.46
CA ASP A 48 -5.29 -12.49 6.90
C ASP A 48 -6.03 -12.08 5.61
N ASP A 49 -7.16 -12.66 5.23
CA ASP A 49 -7.77 -12.42 3.91
C ASP A 49 -7.97 -10.94 3.55
N LYS A 50 -8.09 -10.08 4.56
CA LYS A 50 -8.10 -8.63 4.43
C LYS A 50 -6.88 -8.01 5.11
N VAL A 51 -6.44 -6.87 4.58
CA VAL A 51 -5.53 -5.99 5.33
C VAL A 51 -6.39 -5.18 6.29
N LYS A 52 -6.29 -5.49 7.58
CA LYS A 52 -7.16 -4.95 8.63
C LYS A 52 -6.38 -4.08 9.60
N ILE A 53 -6.91 -2.90 9.87
CA ILE A 53 -6.39 -1.95 10.85
C ILE A 53 -7.50 -1.69 11.88
N LEU A 54 -7.18 -1.88 13.15
CA LEU A 54 -8.02 -1.57 14.30
C LEU A 54 -7.32 -0.59 15.21
N GLY A 55 -8.09 0.20 15.94
CA GLY A 55 -7.63 1.16 16.91
C GLY A 55 -8.81 2.01 17.41
N ASP A 56 -8.59 2.70 18.51
CA ASP A 56 -9.56 3.66 19.04
C ASP A 56 -9.36 4.99 18.33
N ILE A 57 -10.46 5.52 17.78
CA ILE A 57 -10.48 6.79 17.05
C ILE A 57 -11.71 7.59 17.43
N SER A 58 -11.60 8.91 17.37
CA SER A 58 -12.74 9.80 17.54
C SER A 58 -13.71 9.69 16.35
N PHE A 59 -14.91 10.23 16.52
CA PHE A 59 -15.88 10.32 15.43
C PHE A 59 -15.36 11.19 14.27
N GLU A 60 -14.69 12.29 14.59
CA GLU A 60 -14.11 13.22 13.62
C GLU A 60 -12.99 12.56 12.80
N GLU A 61 -12.11 11.80 13.47
CA GLU A 61 -11.06 11.03 12.81
C GLU A 61 -11.65 9.98 11.87
N PHE A 62 -12.66 9.25 12.34
CA PHE A 62 -13.36 8.25 11.53
C PHE A 62 -13.97 8.86 10.26
N GLU A 63 -14.71 9.96 10.39
CA GLU A 63 -15.34 10.61 9.23
C GLU A 63 -14.29 11.18 8.27
N TYR A 64 -13.16 11.70 8.78
CA TYR A 64 -12.06 12.16 7.95
C TYR A 64 -11.42 11.01 7.15
N ILE A 65 -11.09 9.89 7.82
CA ILE A 65 -10.50 8.70 7.19
C ILE A 65 -11.45 8.12 6.14
N LYS A 66 -12.75 8.05 6.44
CA LYS A 66 -13.78 7.58 5.51
C LYS A 66 -13.90 8.47 4.28
N LYS A 67 -13.90 9.80 4.46
CA LYS A 67 -13.88 10.76 3.34
C LYS A 67 -12.65 10.55 2.46
N THR A 68 -11.47 10.43 3.07
CA THR A 68 -10.22 10.18 2.35
C THR A 68 -10.27 8.87 1.58
N ALA A 69 -10.69 7.76 2.20
CA ALA A 69 -10.82 6.47 1.54
C ALA A 69 -11.77 6.50 0.32
N LEU A 70 -12.90 7.22 0.42
CA LEU A 70 -13.85 7.38 -0.69
C LEU A 70 -13.25 8.19 -1.86
N SER A 71 -12.44 9.21 -1.59
CA SER A 71 -11.78 10.01 -2.63
C SER A 71 -10.71 9.25 -3.42
N LEU A 72 -10.21 8.14 -2.87
CA LEU A 72 -9.16 7.30 -3.48
C LEU A 72 -9.73 6.20 -4.39
N LYS A 73 -11.04 6.21 -4.66
CA LYS A 73 -11.63 5.32 -5.66
C LYS A 73 -11.01 5.57 -7.06
N PRO A 74 -10.90 4.51 -7.90
CA PRO A 74 -11.35 3.15 -7.65
C PRO A 74 -10.35 2.29 -6.85
N TRP A 75 -10.86 1.52 -5.89
CA TRP A 75 -10.08 0.51 -5.17
C TRP A 75 -10.13 -0.83 -5.91
N ARG A 76 -9.02 -1.20 -6.55
CA ARG A 76 -8.99 -2.39 -7.41
C ARG A 76 -8.59 -3.67 -6.69
N LYS A 77 -7.46 -3.71 -5.96
CA LYS A 77 -6.99 -4.92 -5.25
C LYS A 77 -7.31 -4.84 -3.76
N GLY A 78 -7.73 -5.92 -3.12
CA GLY A 78 -8.13 -5.95 -1.71
C GLY A 78 -8.69 -7.31 -1.27
N PRO A 79 -9.49 -7.37 -0.18
CA PRO A 79 -10.13 -6.26 0.52
C PRO A 79 -9.26 -5.57 1.60
N PHE A 80 -9.70 -4.40 2.05
CA PHE A 80 -9.18 -3.70 3.23
C PHE A 80 -10.29 -3.48 4.26
N GLU A 81 -9.93 -3.48 5.55
CA GLU A 81 -10.79 -3.05 6.64
C GLU A 81 -10.04 -2.03 7.50
N ILE A 82 -10.40 -0.76 7.37
CA ILE A 82 -9.73 0.34 8.07
C ILE A 82 -10.68 0.85 9.13
N PHE A 83 -10.43 0.49 10.39
CA PHE A 83 -11.36 0.69 11.50
C PHE A 83 -12.72 0.04 11.22
N LYS A 84 -13.80 0.82 11.14
CA LYS A 84 -15.15 0.34 10.82
C LYS A 84 -15.47 0.46 9.32
N ILE A 85 -14.49 0.83 8.48
CA ILE A 85 -14.66 1.02 7.04
C ILE A 85 -14.24 -0.25 6.33
N PHE A 86 -15.21 -0.99 5.79
CA PHE A 86 -14.93 -2.11 4.89
C PHE A 86 -14.82 -1.60 3.44
N ILE A 87 -13.66 -1.78 2.84
CA ILE A 87 -13.39 -1.43 1.44
C ILE A 87 -13.49 -2.71 0.62
N ASP A 88 -14.68 -2.95 0.08
CA ASP A 88 -14.89 -4.00 -0.90
C ASP A 88 -14.33 -3.57 -2.25
N THR A 89 -13.26 -4.24 -2.67
CA THR A 89 -12.50 -3.88 -3.86
C THR A 89 -12.94 -4.69 -5.07
N GLU A 90 -12.72 -4.15 -6.27
CA GLU A 90 -13.06 -4.82 -7.54
C GLU A 90 -12.56 -6.28 -7.60
N TRP A 91 -11.31 -6.50 -7.18
CA TRP A 91 -10.67 -7.81 -7.17
C TRP A 91 -10.58 -8.37 -5.75
N GLN A 92 -11.19 -9.55 -5.57
CA GLN A 92 -11.03 -10.41 -4.39
C GLN A 92 -9.62 -11.03 -4.39
N SER A 93 -8.63 -10.16 -4.16
CA SER A 93 -7.21 -10.43 -4.40
C SER A 93 -6.65 -11.48 -3.44
N PHE A 94 -7.29 -11.65 -2.27
CA PHE A 94 -6.99 -12.69 -1.29
C PHE A 94 -7.12 -14.11 -1.85
N ILE A 95 -8.09 -14.36 -2.75
CA ILE A 95 -8.30 -15.68 -3.35
C ILE A 95 -7.03 -16.13 -4.09
N LYS A 96 -6.51 -15.28 -4.97
CA LYS A 96 -5.27 -15.56 -5.70
C LYS A 96 -4.08 -15.68 -4.75
N PHE A 97 -3.99 -14.80 -3.75
CA PHE A 97 -2.89 -14.86 -2.79
C PHE A 97 -2.90 -16.17 -2.01
N ASN A 98 -4.05 -16.62 -1.52
CA ASN A 98 -4.19 -17.83 -0.71
C ASN A 98 -3.86 -19.11 -1.50
N ILE A 99 -4.12 -19.14 -2.80
CA ILE A 99 -3.68 -20.24 -3.67
C ILE A 99 -2.15 -20.33 -3.70
N LEU A 100 -1.45 -19.19 -3.74
CA LEU A 100 0.01 -19.11 -3.84
C LEU A 100 0.70 -19.22 -2.48
N LYS A 101 0.03 -18.79 -1.40
CA LYS A 101 0.54 -18.69 -0.02
C LYS A 101 1.34 -19.93 0.43
N PRO A 102 0.90 -21.18 0.22
CA PRO A 102 1.62 -22.37 0.69
C PRO A 102 2.97 -22.61 -0.01
N TYR A 103 3.17 -22.01 -1.18
CA TYR A 103 4.36 -22.19 -2.00
C TYR A 103 5.37 -21.04 -1.87
N MET A 104 5.06 -20.02 -1.07
CA MET A 104 5.94 -18.87 -0.87
C MET A 104 6.92 -19.10 0.28
N ASN A 105 8.21 -18.90 0.02
CA ASN A 105 9.25 -18.76 1.04
C ASN A 105 9.93 -17.40 0.87
N LEU A 106 9.51 -16.43 1.69
CA LEU A 106 9.98 -15.05 1.59
C LEU A 106 10.90 -14.63 2.73
N THR A 107 11.17 -15.51 3.71
CA THR A 107 12.04 -15.19 4.84
C THR A 107 13.39 -14.67 4.36
N ASP A 108 13.78 -13.51 4.85
CA ASP A 108 15.03 -12.81 4.53
C ASP A 108 15.23 -12.46 3.04
N LYS A 109 14.19 -12.55 2.21
CA LYS A 109 14.26 -12.19 0.79
C LYS A 109 14.06 -10.70 0.55
N VAL A 110 14.72 -10.19 -0.49
CA VAL A 110 14.39 -8.90 -1.09
C VAL A 110 13.43 -9.17 -2.24
N VAL A 111 12.20 -8.67 -2.15
CA VAL A 111 11.12 -8.93 -3.10
C VAL A 111 10.73 -7.64 -3.82
N ALA A 112 10.57 -7.74 -5.13
CA ALA A 112 10.00 -6.70 -5.97
C ALA A 112 8.59 -7.12 -6.45
N ASP A 113 7.57 -6.31 -6.16
CA ASP A 113 6.20 -6.47 -6.67
C ASP A 113 5.99 -5.50 -7.84
N VAL A 114 6.16 -5.99 -9.07
CA VAL A 114 6.04 -5.18 -10.29
C VAL A 114 4.58 -4.97 -10.63
N GLY A 115 4.15 -3.72 -10.80
CA GLY A 115 2.75 -3.37 -11.01
C GLY A 115 1.92 -3.53 -9.73
N CYS A 116 2.52 -3.18 -8.58
CA CYS A 116 1.91 -3.39 -7.26
C CYS A 116 0.58 -2.66 -7.08
N ASN A 117 0.33 -1.56 -7.82
CA ASN A 117 -0.85 -0.70 -7.69
C ASN A 117 -0.93 -0.18 -6.24
N ASN A 118 -2.01 -0.46 -5.51
CA ASN A 118 -2.23 -0.04 -4.11
C ASN A 118 -1.47 -0.90 -3.07
N GLY A 119 -0.61 -1.82 -3.50
CA GLY A 119 0.30 -2.55 -2.62
C GLY A 119 -0.33 -3.67 -1.78
N TYR A 120 -1.59 -4.06 -2.03
CA TYR A 120 -2.29 -5.12 -1.28
C TYR A 120 -1.43 -6.39 -1.08
N TYR A 121 -0.76 -6.88 -2.13
CA TYR A 121 0.06 -8.09 -2.03
C TYR A 121 1.32 -7.90 -1.19
N MET A 122 1.92 -6.70 -1.18
CA MET A 122 3.06 -6.43 -0.31
C MET A 122 2.64 -6.53 1.16
N PHE A 123 1.49 -5.99 1.56
CA PHE A 123 0.97 -6.18 2.91
C PHE A 123 0.77 -7.65 3.25
N LYS A 124 0.19 -8.42 2.32
CA LYS A 124 0.01 -9.88 2.48
C LYS A 124 1.32 -10.66 2.57
N MET A 125 2.42 -10.14 2.04
CA MET A 125 3.76 -10.75 2.14
C MET A 125 4.47 -10.41 3.45
N LEU A 126 4.09 -9.34 4.16
CA LEU A 126 4.76 -8.93 5.42
C LEU A 126 4.84 -10.05 6.48
N PRO A 127 3.79 -10.86 6.73
CA PRO A 127 3.86 -11.95 7.72
C PRO A 127 4.91 -13.02 7.43
N PHE A 128 5.43 -13.10 6.19
CA PHE A 128 6.49 -14.05 5.81
C PHE A 128 7.90 -13.58 6.19
N SER A 129 8.03 -12.47 6.92
CA SER A 129 9.33 -11.92 7.36
C SER A 129 10.34 -11.69 6.21
N PRO A 130 9.95 -11.02 5.11
CA PRO A 130 10.90 -10.64 4.06
C PRO A 130 11.90 -9.62 4.60
N LYS A 131 13.14 -9.66 4.07
CA LYS A 131 14.16 -8.65 4.36
C LYS A 131 13.75 -7.27 3.84
N LYS A 132 13.10 -7.22 2.68
CA LYS A 132 12.63 -5.97 2.06
C LYS A 132 11.54 -6.26 1.03
N LEU A 133 10.51 -5.43 1.00
CA LEU A 133 9.50 -5.38 -0.07
C LEU A 133 9.60 -4.04 -0.79
N VAL A 134 9.55 -4.05 -2.12
CA VAL A 134 9.53 -2.85 -2.97
C VAL A 134 8.49 -3.04 -4.06
N GLY A 135 7.60 -2.07 -4.25
CA GLY A 135 6.64 -2.03 -5.34
C GLY A 135 6.91 -0.85 -6.28
N PHE A 136 6.64 -1.03 -7.57
CA PHE A 136 6.73 0.01 -8.60
C PHE A 136 5.83 -0.27 -9.79
#